data_AF-A0A1I8BET5-F1
#
_entry.id   AF-A0A1I8BET5-F1
#
_cell.length_a   1.000
_cell.length_b   1.000
_cell.length_c   1.000
_cell.angle_alpha   90.00
_cell.angle_beta   90.00
_cell.angle_gamma   90.00
#
_symmetry.space_group_name_H-M   'P 1'
#
loop_
_entity.id
_entity.type
_entity.pdbx_description
1 polymer ?
#
loop_
_entity_poly.entity_id
_entity_poly.type
_entity_poly.pdbx_seq_one_letter_code
_entity_poly.pdbx_strand_id
1 'polypeptide(L)'
;MLKRFHAQPFWDASLTYSDPPEGCEDLISHFGEVILLERGGCPFIDKVLNAQKAGAKIAIITDSSAGSDDFIDMVSDETNRKANISCAWLPGNSGRRIRQYLMYTNPSISIDIPLNYTNKPLRDTYSMKPHWYNFLRGQPPVSKPYVSNRKFY
;
A
#
# COMPACT_ATOMS: atom_id res chain seq x y z
N MET A 1 3.44 11.27 12.93
CA MET A 1 4.33 11.01 11.78
C MET A 1 3.99 9.69 11.11
N LEU A 2 3.74 9.73 9.80
CA LEU A 2 3.45 8.58 8.95
C LEU A 2 4.75 7.96 8.41
N LYS A 3 4.81 6.64 8.33
CA LYS A 3 5.96 5.91 7.80
C LYS A 3 5.82 5.72 6.28
N ARG A 4 6.90 6.04 5.57
CA ARG A 4 7.06 5.66 4.15
C ARG A 4 7.37 4.16 4.05
N PHE A 5 7.11 3.59 2.86
CA PHE A 5 7.32 2.16 2.59
C PHE A 5 8.71 1.64 2.99
N HIS A 6 8.73 0.44 3.54
CA HIS A 6 9.94 -0.31 3.85
C HIS A 6 10.75 -0.64 2.59
N ALA A 7 12.06 -0.86 2.76
CA ALA A 7 12.99 -1.16 1.67
C ALA A 7 12.87 -2.58 1.08
N GLN A 8 11.88 -3.37 1.51
CA GLN A 8 11.61 -4.70 0.98
C GLN A 8 10.32 -4.65 0.16
N PRO A 9 10.26 -5.32 -1.01
CA PRO A 9 9.03 -5.35 -1.80
C PRO A 9 7.99 -6.19 -1.07
N PHE A 10 6.72 -5.90 -1.34
CA PHE A 10 5.62 -6.78 -0.95
C PHE A 10 5.12 -7.47 -2.21
N TRP A 11 5.12 -8.79 -2.19
CA TRP A 11 4.67 -9.61 -3.32
C TRP A 11 3.43 -10.39 -2.89
N ASP A 12 2.49 -10.53 -3.81
CA ASP A 12 1.23 -11.28 -3.59
C ASP A 12 0.49 -10.82 -2.33
N ALA A 13 0.55 -9.54 -2.03
CA ALA A 13 -0.03 -8.98 -0.83
C ALA A 13 -1.54 -8.85 -1.03
N SER A 14 -2.31 -9.45 -0.13
CA SER A 14 -3.78 -9.37 -0.20
C SER A 14 -4.24 -7.95 0.18
N LEU A 15 -4.82 -7.26 -0.81
CA LEU A 15 -5.49 -5.98 -0.68
C LEU A 15 -6.98 -6.19 -0.47
N THR A 16 -7.52 -5.52 0.54
CA THR A 16 -8.94 -5.56 0.90
C THR A 16 -9.47 -4.16 1.10
N TYR A 17 -10.80 -4.04 1.11
CA TYR A 17 -11.46 -2.78 1.41
C TYR A 17 -11.86 -2.72 2.89
N SER A 18 -11.67 -1.56 3.51
CA SER A 18 -11.97 -1.38 4.94
C SER A 18 -13.47 -1.30 5.23
N ASP A 19 -13.87 -1.88 6.36
CA ASP A 19 -15.20 -1.71 6.95
C ASP A 19 -15.06 -1.31 8.43
N PRO A 20 -15.44 -0.09 8.84
CA PRO A 20 -16.03 0.98 8.02
C PRO A 20 -15.07 1.59 6.97
N PRO A 21 -15.59 2.12 5.84
CA PRO A 21 -14.81 2.71 4.74
C PRO A 21 -13.79 3.77 5.13
N GLU A 22 -14.14 4.62 6.10
CA GLU A 22 -13.30 5.74 6.50
C GLU A 22 -12.23 5.32 7.52
N GLY A 23 -12.39 4.18 8.21
CA GLY A 23 -11.48 3.72 9.25
C GLY A 23 -11.27 4.69 10.42
N CYS A 24 -12.25 5.54 10.70
CA CYS A 24 -12.23 6.43 11.87
C CYS A 24 -12.55 5.70 13.18
N GLU A 25 -13.29 4.60 13.07
CA GLU A 25 -13.58 3.69 14.17
C GLU A 25 -12.72 2.42 14.04
N ASP A 26 -12.82 1.54 15.04
CA ASP A 26 -12.15 0.25 15.01
C ASP A 26 -12.71 -0.59 13.84
N LEU A 27 -11.81 -1.11 13.02
CA LEU A 27 -12.17 -1.85 11.81
C LEU A 27 -12.66 -3.25 12.15
N ILE A 28 -13.76 -3.65 11.52
CA ILE A 28 -14.42 -4.92 11.76
C ILE A 28 -13.67 -5.99 10.94
N SER A 29 -12.74 -6.67 11.61
CA SER A 29 -12.03 -7.88 11.17
C SER A 29 -10.89 -7.74 10.13
N HIS A 30 -9.86 -8.57 10.37
CA HIS A 30 -8.59 -8.68 9.68
C HIS A 30 -8.74 -9.31 8.29
N PHE A 31 -8.60 -8.53 7.22
CA PHE A 31 -8.50 -9.09 5.88
C PHE A 31 -7.35 -8.40 5.15
N GLY A 32 -6.32 -9.15 4.82
CA GLY A 32 -5.24 -8.69 3.95
C GLY A 32 -4.07 -7.99 4.65
N GLU A 33 -2.93 -8.03 3.97
CA GLU A 33 -1.73 -7.31 4.37
C GLU A 33 -1.82 -5.82 4.01
N VAL A 34 -2.66 -5.49 3.02
CA VAL A 34 -2.91 -4.14 2.54
C VAL A 34 -4.39 -3.82 2.69
N ILE A 35 -4.69 -2.63 3.19
CA ILE A 35 -6.07 -2.17 3.34
C ILE A 35 -6.28 -0.87 2.56
N LEU A 36 -7.41 -0.79 1.85
CA LEU A 36 -7.88 0.41 1.14
C LEU A 36 -8.90 1.14 2.01
N LEU A 37 -8.66 2.41 2.29
CA LEU A 37 -9.47 3.31 3.11
C LEU A 37 -9.91 4.53 2.30
N GLU A 38 -11.08 5.06 2.61
CA GLU A 38 -11.59 6.30 2.04
C GLU A 38 -11.15 7.53 2.86
N ARG A 39 -10.91 8.63 2.14
CA ARG A 39 -10.71 9.96 2.72
C ARG A 39 -12.04 10.51 3.24
N GLY A 40 -12.02 11.12 4.42
CA GLY A 40 -13.20 11.68 5.09
C GLY A 40 -13.22 11.37 6.59
N GLY A 41 -14.10 12.01 7.35
CA GLY A 41 -14.42 11.67 8.76
C GLY A 41 -13.36 12.00 9.83
N CYS A 42 -12.08 11.77 9.57
CA CYS A 42 -11.01 11.89 10.57
C CYS A 42 -9.61 12.11 9.93
N PRO A 43 -8.62 12.56 10.71
CA PRO A 43 -7.23 12.72 10.27
C PRO A 43 -6.58 11.44 9.72
N PHE A 44 -5.62 11.58 8.81
CA PHE A 44 -4.90 10.44 8.21
C PHE A 44 -4.20 9.55 9.24
N ILE A 45 -3.66 10.14 10.32
CA ILE A 45 -2.98 9.36 11.36
C ILE A 45 -3.93 8.36 12.03
N ASP A 46 -5.18 8.76 12.25
CA ASP A 46 -6.16 7.95 12.97
C ASP A 46 -6.56 6.74 12.15
N LYS A 47 -6.77 6.96 10.84
CA LYS A 47 -7.01 5.90 9.86
C LYS A 47 -5.89 4.86 9.85
N VAL A 48 -4.64 5.31 9.79
CA VAL A 48 -3.48 4.43 9.74
C VAL A 48 -3.25 3.70 11.07
N LEU A 49 -3.53 4.35 12.21
CA LEU A 49 -3.48 3.70 13.52
C LEU A 49 -4.55 2.62 13.67
N ASN A 50 -5.78 2.88 13.21
CA ASN A 50 -6.85 1.89 13.24
C ASN A 50 -6.58 0.72 12.28
N ALA A 51 -6.07 1.00 11.08
CA ALA A 51 -5.56 -0.03 10.17
C ALA A 51 -4.46 -0.90 10.80
N GLN A 52 -3.53 -0.27 11.53
CA GLN A 52 -2.49 -0.99 12.26
C GLN A 52 -3.06 -1.87 13.38
N LYS A 53 -4.02 -1.37 14.17
CA LYS A 53 -4.71 -2.16 15.20
C LYS A 53 -5.42 -3.37 14.58
N ALA A 54 -6.01 -3.18 13.40
CA ALA A 54 -6.60 -4.22 12.58
C ALA A 54 -5.57 -5.10 11.84
N GLY A 55 -4.28 -5.06 12.21
CA GLY A 55 -3.25 -5.97 11.73
C GLY A 55 -2.77 -5.74 10.29
N ALA A 56 -3.18 -4.66 9.63
CA ALA A 56 -2.68 -4.32 8.29
C ALA A 56 -1.18 -4.01 8.35
N LYS A 57 -0.44 -4.36 7.29
CA LYS A 57 0.98 -3.98 7.12
C LYS A 57 1.14 -2.70 6.31
N ILE A 58 0.15 -2.40 5.47
CA ILE A 58 0.12 -1.26 4.56
C ILE A 58 -1.29 -0.66 4.54
N ALA A 59 -1.40 0.65 4.69
CA ALA A 59 -2.64 1.40 4.54
C ALA A 59 -2.60 2.26 3.26
N ILE A 60 -3.53 2.05 2.35
CA ILE A 60 -3.72 2.87 1.15
C ILE A 60 -4.96 3.72 1.37
N ILE A 61 -4.82 5.04 1.23
CA ILE A 61 -5.93 5.98 1.39
C ILE A 61 -6.27 6.57 0.02
N THR A 62 -7.55 6.59 -0.33
CA THR A 62 -8.04 7.13 -1.60
C THR A 62 -9.17 8.13 -1.38
N ASP A 63 -9.38 9.02 -2.36
CA ASP A 63 -10.59 9.82 -2.49
C ASP A 63 -11.45 9.30 -3.65
N SER A 64 -12.11 8.15 -3.46
CA SER A 64 -12.90 7.58 -4.56
C SER A 64 -14.14 8.43 -4.89
N SER A 65 -14.54 9.32 -3.99
CA SER A 65 -15.69 10.20 -4.13
C SER A 65 -15.40 11.37 -5.06
N ALA A 66 -14.25 12.05 -4.91
CA ALA A 66 -13.88 13.20 -5.72
C ALA A 66 -13.55 12.82 -7.17
N GLY A 67 -12.96 11.65 -7.41
CA GLY A 67 -12.58 11.22 -8.76
C GLY A 67 -11.55 12.11 -9.43
N SER A 68 -10.80 12.89 -8.65
CA SER A 68 -9.66 13.64 -9.16
C SER A 68 -8.41 12.76 -9.16
N ASP A 69 -7.49 13.07 -10.07
CA ASP A 69 -6.17 12.44 -10.12
C ASP A 69 -5.12 13.24 -9.32
N ASP A 70 -5.60 14.04 -8.36
CA ASP A 70 -4.75 14.91 -7.56
C ASP A 70 -3.96 14.10 -6.55
N PHE A 71 -2.67 14.39 -6.49
CA PHE A 71 -1.78 13.89 -5.45
C PHE A 71 -1.83 14.85 -4.27
N ILE A 72 -2.11 14.31 -3.08
CA ILE A 72 -2.08 15.10 -1.85
C ILE A 72 -0.97 14.57 -0.94
N ASP A 73 -0.33 15.50 -0.23
CA ASP A 73 0.59 15.14 0.84
C ASP A 73 -0.22 14.77 2.09
N MET A 74 -0.04 13.53 2.54
CA MET A 74 -0.64 13.06 3.80
C MET A 74 0.12 13.67 4.97
N VAL A 75 -0.38 14.79 5.48
CA VAL A 75 0.19 15.46 6.65
C VAL A 75 -0.34 14.82 7.93
N SER A 76 0.57 14.54 8.87
CA SER A 76 0.21 14.11 10.23
C SER A 76 -0.28 15.31 11.01
N ASP A 77 -1.26 15.09 11.87
CA ASP A 77 -1.56 16.03 12.94
C ASP A 77 -0.34 16.23 13.87
N GLU A 78 -0.27 17.38 14.53
CA GLU A 78 0.85 17.80 15.39
C GLU A 78 0.96 17.01 16.71
N THR A 79 0.19 15.93 16.85
CA THR A 79 0.01 15.20 18.11
C THR A 79 1.14 14.23 18.45
N ASN A 80 2.27 14.27 17.75
CA ASN A 80 3.42 13.35 17.91
C ASN A 80 3.09 11.84 17.83
N ARG A 81 1.88 11.47 17.43
CA ARG A 81 1.45 10.08 17.28
C ARG A 81 2.17 9.44 16.09
N LYS A 82 2.66 8.20 16.24
CA LYS A 82 3.47 7.51 15.22
C LYS A 82 2.84 6.19 14.80
N ALA A 83 2.53 6.07 13.52
CA ALA A 83 2.18 4.81 12.90
C ALA A 83 3.44 4.00 12.57
N ASN A 84 3.39 2.69 12.80
CA ASN A 84 4.49 1.77 12.53
C ASN A 84 4.38 1.07 11.17
N ILE A 85 3.20 1.11 10.56
CA ILE A 85 2.91 0.53 9.24
C ILE A 85 3.16 1.54 8.12
N SER A 86 3.35 1.04 6.89
CA SER A 86 3.55 1.91 5.72
C SER A 86 2.22 2.46 5.24
N CYS A 87 2.19 3.68 4.70
CA CYS A 87 0.98 4.22 4.09
C CYS A 87 1.22 4.94 2.76
N ALA A 88 0.19 4.96 1.91
CA ALA A 88 0.21 5.60 0.59
C ALA A 88 -1.08 6.35 0.28
N TRP A 89 -0.96 7.36 -0.59
CA TRP A 89 -2.09 7.98 -1.25
C TRP A 89 -2.35 7.31 -2.61
N LEU A 90 -3.62 7.05 -2.90
CA LEU A 90 -4.08 6.57 -4.20
C LEU A 90 -5.04 7.60 -4.81
N PRO A 91 -4.79 8.07 -6.05
CA PRO A 91 -5.69 9.02 -6.71
C PRO A 91 -7.10 8.47 -6.91
N GLY A 92 -8.08 9.38 -6.90
CA GLY A 92 -9.50 9.05 -6.80
C GLY A 92 -10.05 8.21 -7.95
N ASN A 93 -9.64 8.47 -9.20
CA ASN A 93 -10.09 7.65 -10.34
C ASN A 93 -9.60 6.21 -10.25
N SER A 94 -8.35 6.03 -9.81
CA SER A 94 -7.76 4.70 -9.62
C SER A 94 -8.40 3.99 -8.42
N GLY A 95 -8.54 4.68 -7.29
CA GLY A 95 -9.18 4.12 -6.10
C GLY A 95 -10.64 3.78 -6.32
N ARG A 96 -11.39 4.56 -7.10
CA ARG A 96 -12.78 4.25 -7.47
C ARG A 96 -12.88 2.92 -8.21
N ARG A 97 -11.98 2.65 -9.15
CA ARG A 97 -11.96 1.37 -9.90
C ARG A 97 -11.63 0.19 -8.99
N ILE A 98 -10.61 0.33 -8.14
CA ILE A 98 -10.21 -0.73 -7.19
C ILE A 98 -11.32 -0.99 -6.17
N ARG A 99 -11.90 0.07 -5.59
CA ARG A 99 -13.05 -0.03 -4.68
C ARG A 99 -14.23 -0.76 -5.32
N GLN A 100 -14.59 -0.38 -6.54
CA GLN A 100 -15.69 -1.01 -7.27
C GLN A 100 -15.41 -2.51 -7.49
N TYR A 101 -14.18 -2.86 -7.86
CA TYR A 101 -13.79 -4.27 -8.00
C TYR A 101 -13.88 -5.04 -6.68
N LEU A 102 -13.36 -4.45 -5.59
CA LEU A 102 -13.36 -5.07 -4.25
C LEU A 102 -14.79 -5.26 -3.69
N MET A 103 -15.71 -4.35 -4.00
CA MET A 103 -17.09 -4.40 -3.54
C MET A 103 -17.96 -5.38 -4.32
N TYR A 104 -17.87 -5.36 -5.65
CA TYR A 104 -18.85 -6.04 -6.50
C TYR A 104 -18.36 -7.38 -7.05
N THR A 105 -17.06 -7.63 -7.08
CA THR A 105 -16.50 -8.80 -7.76
C THR A 105 -15.77 -9.73 -6.80
N ASN A 106 -14.79 -9.23 -6.05
CA ASN A 106 -13.98 -10.09 -5.19
C ASN A 106 -13.59 -9.36 -3.90
N PRO A 107 -13.77 -9.96 -2.70
CA PRO A 107 -13.51 -9.28 -1.44
C PRO A 107 -12.01 -8.99 -1.18
N SER A 108 -11.10 -9.58 -1.95
CA SER A 108 -9.66 -9.32 -1.85
C SER A 108 -8.96 -9.43 -3.21
N ILE A 109 -7.85 -8.72 -3.41
CA ILE A 109 -7.00 -8.87 -4.60
C ILE A 109 -5.54 -9.02 -4.21
N SER A 110 -4.79 -9.84 -4.92
CA SER A 110 -3.33 -9.89 -4.76
C SER A 110 -2.67 -8.73 -5.49
N ILE A 111 -1.85 -7.95 -4.80
CA ILE A 111 -1.07 -6.87 -5.38
C ILE A 111 0.43 -7.03 -5.08
N ASP A 112 1.23 -6.64 -6.06
CA ASP A 112 2.66 -6.48 -5.90
C ASP A 112 2.96 -4.99 -5.70
N ILE A 113 3.55 -4.63 -4.55
CA ILE A 113 4.02 -3.28 -4.28
C ILE A 113 5.52 -3.25 -4.54
N PRO A 114 5.95 -2.70 -5.69
CA PRO A 114 7.35 -2.55 -6.01
C PRO A 114 8.03 -1.60 -5.02
N LEU A 115 9.34 -1.78 -4.84
CA LEU A 115 10.19 -1.03 -3.92
C LEU A 115 10.02 0.50 -4.00
N ASN A 116 10.46 1.16 -2.92
CA ASN A 116 10.67 2.61 -2.89
C ASN A 116 11.79 3.01 -3.88
N TYR A 117 11.41 3.16 -5.16
CA TYR A 117 12.29 3.56 -6.26
C TYR A 117 12.45 5.08 -6.39
N THR A 118 11.87 5.86 -5.47
CA THR A 118 11.84 7.33 -5.52
C THR A 118 13.22 7.96 -5.81
N ASN A 119 14.31 7.33 -5.37
CA ASN A 119 15.70 7.80 -5.61
C ASN A 119 16.61 6.77 -6.30
N LYS A 120 16.08 5.71 -6.92
CA LYS A 120 16.92 4.74 -7.65
C LYS A 120 17.00 5.13 -9.13
N PRO A 121 18.20 5.18 -9.73
CA PRO A 121 18.33 5.39 -11.17
C PRO A 121 17.52 4.33 -11.89
N LEU A 122 16.69 4.73 -12.86
CA LEU A 122 15.81 3.83 -13.61
C LEU A 122 16.56 2.61 -14.16
N ARG A 123 17.84 2.78 -14.51
CA ARG A 123 18.74 1.72 -14.98
C ARG A 123 18.90 0.55 -13.99
N ASP A 124 18.91 0.81 -12.69
CA ASP A 124 19.02 -0.24 -11.65
C ASP A 124 17.65 -0.87 -11.37
N THR A 125 16.57 -0.10 -11.55
CA THR A 125 15.18 -0.53 -11.35
C THR A 125 14.71 -1.52 -12.43
N TYR A 126 15.07 -1.30 -13.70
CA TYR A 126 14.76 -2.23 -14.81
C TYR A 126 15.50 -3.58 -14.74
N SER A 127 16.51 -3.69 -13.87
CA SER A 127 17.21 -4.96 -13.65
C SER A 127 16.43 -5.92 -12.73
N MET A 128 15.44 -5.41 -11.98
CA MET A 128 14.50 -6.22 -11.19
C MET A 128 13.22 -6.42 -12.00
N LYS A 129 13.35 -7.30 -12.99
CA LYS A 129 12.29 -7.67 -13.91
C LYS A 129 11.05 -8.18 -13.15
N PRO A 130 9.83 -7.76 -13.52
CA PRO A 130 8.61 -8.25 -12.88
C PRO A 130 8.52 -9.78 -13.01
N HIS A 131 7.84 -10.46 -12.09
CA HIS A 131 7.86 -11.92 -12.02
C HIS A 131 7.44 -12.62 -13.34
N TRP A 132 6.52 -12.01 -14.10
CA TRP A 132 6.11 -12.50 -15.42
C TRP A 132 7.19 -12.42 -16.51
N TYR A 133 8.23 -11.63 -16.29
CA TYR A 133 9.30 -11.45 -17.28
C TYR A 133 10.18 -12.70 -17.43
N ASN A 134 10.33 -13.52 -16.39
CA ASN A 134 11.02 -14.81 -16.48
C ASN A 134 10.13 -15.89 -17.11
N PHE A 135 8.81 -15.82 -16.85
CA PHE A 135 7.80 -16.68 -17.47
C PHE A 135 7.79 -16.53 -19.00
N LEU A 136 7.85 -15.29 -19.52
CA LEU A 136 7.92 -15.04 -20.97
C LEU A 136 9.21 -15.51 -21.64
N ARG A 137 10.27 -15.81 -20.88
CA ARG A 137 11.57 -16.23 -21.42
C ARG A 137 11.93 -17.67 -21.11
N GLY A 138 10.99 -18.46 -20.57
CA GLY A 138 11.20 -19.87 -20.24
C GLY A 138 12.34 -20.09 -19.24
N GLN A 139 12.72 -19.08 -18.45
CA GLN A 139 13.76 -19.21 -17.44
C GLN A 139 13.15 -19.65 -16.11
N PRO A 140 13.80 -20.55 -15.36
CA PRO A 140 13.30 -20.99 -14.06
C PRO A 140 13.11 -19.79 -13.12
N PRO A 141 12.13 -19.84 -12.20
CA PRO A 141 11.85 -18.75 -11.30
C PRO A 141 13.12 -18.39 -10.53
N VAL A 142 13.53 -17.12 -10.60
CA VAL A 142 14.68 -16.61 -9.86
C VAL A 142 14.35 -16.76 -8.37
N SER A 143 15.03 -17.69 -7.71
CA SER A 143 14.97 -17.84 -6.26
C SER A 143 15.32 -16.50 -5.61
N LYS A 144 14.45 -16.04 -4.70
CA LYS A 144 14.48 -14.84 -3.85
C LYS A 144 15.75 -13.96 -3.97
N PRO A 145 15.62 -12.64 -4.20
CA PRO A 145 16.78 -11.76 -4.27
C PRO A 145 17.60 -11.84 -2.99
N TYR A 146 18.89 -12.16 -3.13
CA TYR A 146 19.88 -12.20 -2.08
C TYR A 146 20.01 -10.80 -1.46
N VAL A 147 19.58 -10.65 -0.20
CA VAL A 147 19.77 -9.42 0.58
C VAL A 147 21.25 -9.33 0.93
N SER A 148 22.01 -8.57 0.12
CA SER A 148 23.36 -8.17 0.47
C SER A 148 23.30 -7.23 1.68
N ASN A 149 23.61 -7.76 2.86
CA ASN A 149 23.88 -6.99 4.06
C ASN A 149 25.10 -6.07 3.82
N ARG A 150 24.87 -4.86 3.32
CA ARG A 150 25.83 -3.77 3.48
C ARG A 150 25.27 -2.73 4.44
N LYS A 151 25.70 -2.85 5.70
CA LYS A 151 25.67 -1.76 6.68
C LYS A 151 26.52 -0.62 6.10
N PHE A 152 25.95 0.57 5.97
CA PHE A 152 26.72 1.79 5.85
C PHE A 152 26.59 2.52 7.19
N TYR A 153 27.76 2.87 7.74
CA TYR A 153 27.95 3.58 9.00
C TYR A 153 27.40 5.00 8.93
#